data_AF-A0A2N1JG35-F1
#
_entry.id   AF-A0A2N1JG35-F1
#
_cell.length_a   1.000
_cell.length_b   1.000
_cell.length_c   1.000
_cell.angle_alpha   90.00
_cell.angle_beta   90.00
_cell.angle_gamma   90.00
#
_symmetry.space_group_name_H-M   'P 1'
#
loop_
_entity.id
_entity.type
_entity.pdbx_description
1 polymer ?
#
loop_
_entity_poly.entity_id
_entity_poly.type
_entity_poly.pdbx_seq_one_letter_code
_entity_poly.pdbx_strand_id
1 'polypeptide(L)'
;MTDGSRGEKREWTHEARAASLLKRVRASAIKEKHARKEAVHIDEANDTLPLPRLIHALHTLASLSVVEAMAVVRALSRAQCTTRSRLRLVSAPELEAIGVQCSAAARDRIVQVLHTLGASSAEEEMGGLTSVERERQLEKQREMEHVQRAWGDRHTPSLAQTCEAENEFAFNPVTDSSALHGKFVLVNRAPVMTAWAVVVLQCMGFAADEALSIAQCYVSSTAHARAQALRRAPTETRPKHVVSESQPHIVFMGVTIPVICLRDGRYRGMHSGEVVPPARAFAYLKKSMYQTLPQVMGAMLLLARSYVDMERDTEQHQDAARLHSAAYGLYTEFRPETHGEWGKRATLSLDTILALRRGMDKGEEHGEVQQRDQEPANGHAESTQHSTATHSLGATDASDIEGPSKQEQ
;
A
#
# COMPACT_ATOMS: atom_id res chain seq x y z
N MET A 1 96.99 -4.29 -9.41
CA MET A 1 97.39 -3.59 -8.17
C MET A 1 96.17 -2.82 -7.69
N THR A 2 95.24 -3.48 -7.01
CA THR A 2 95.15 -3.58 -5.54
C THR A 2 94.99 -2.22 -4.87
N ASP A 3 93.81 -2.05 -4.24
CA ASP A 3 93.46 -1.33 -3.01
C ASP A 3 92.28 -0.37 -3.25
N GLY A 4 91.11 -0.44 -2.62
CA GLY A 4 90.78 -1.01 -1.31
C GLY A 4 90.01 0.02 -0.46
N SER A 5 88.99 0.71 -1.00
CA SER A 5 88.23 1.69 -0.22
C SER A 5 87.08 1.03 0.54
N ARG A 6 87.41 0.52 1.74
CA ARG A 6 86.47 0.06 2.77
C ARG A 6 85.48 1.17 3.13
N GLY A 7 84.18 0.86 3.07
CA GLY A 7 83.13 1.72 3.60
C GLY A 7 83.24 1.88 5.11
N GLU A 8 83.41 3.13 5.57
CA GLU A 8 83.30 3.50 6.97
C GLU A 8 81.87 3.22 7.47
N LYS A 9 81.70 2.11 8.19
CA LYS A 9 80.55 1.92 9.06
C LYS A 9 80.68 2.96 10.18
N ARG A 10 79.98 4.08 10.07
CA ARG A 10 79.82 5.05 11.17
C ARG A 10 79.25 4.31 12.38
N GLU A 11 80.09 3.96 13.33
CA GLU A 11 79.68 3.41 14.62
C GLU A 11 78.94 4.51 15.38
N TRP A 12 77.61 4.38 15.43
CA TRP A 12 76.80 5.28 16.24
C TRP A 12 77.18 5.07 17.71
N THR A 13 77.67 6.13 18.36
CA THR A 13 77.91 6.17 19.79
C THR A 13 76.62 5.79 20.54
N HIS A 14 76.75 5.14 21.70
CA HIS A 14 75.61 4.73 22.52
C HIS A 14 74.64 5.89 22.79
N GLU A 15 75.19 7.10 22.93
CA GLU A 15 74.44 8.35 23.11
C GLU A 15 73.62 8.73 21.88
N ALA A 16 74.16 8.58 20.66
CA ALA A 16 73.42 8.83 19.42
C ALA A 16 72.27 7.83 19.22
N ARG A 17 72.47 6.56 19.63
CA ARG A 17 71.41 5.54 19.60
C ARG A 17 70.31 5.84 20.61
N ALA A 18 70.68 6.27 21.82
CA ALA A 18 69.73 6.67 22.86
C ALA A 18 68.90 7.90 22.43
N ALA A 19 69.54 8.91 21.83
CA ALA A 19 68.85 10.09 21.31
C ALA A 19 67.86 9.75 20.18
N SER A 20 68.22 8.83 19.29
CA SER A 20 67.32 8.37 18.21
C SER A 20 66.13 7.57 18.73
N LEU A 21 66.34 6.73 19.75
CA LEU A 21 65.24 6.01 20.42
C LEU A 21 64.29 6.99 21.12
N LEU A 22 64.80 7.97 21.86
CA LEU A 22 63.97 8.99 22.50
C LEU A 22 63.19 9.83 21.48
N LYS A 23 63.80 10.15 20.32
CA LYS A 23 63.13 10.86 19.23
C LYS A 23 62.00 10.02 18.62
N ARG A 24 62.20 8.71 18.45
CA ARG A 24 61.16 7.77 17.99
C ARG A 24 60.03 7.59 19.01
N VAL A 25 60.36 7.48 20.30
CA VAL A 25 59.35 7.37 21.37
C VAL A 25 58.50 8.65 21.45
N ARG A 26 59.13 9.84 21.37
CA ARG A 26 58.38 11.11 21.32
C ARG A 26 57.51 11.23 20.07
N ALA A 27 58.01 10.83 18.90
CA ALA A 27 57.22 10.82 17.67
C ALA A 27 56.03 9.85 17.75
N SER A 28 56.22 8.68 18.35
CA SER A 28 55.15 7.70 18.60
C SER A 28 54.10 8.25 19.55
N ALA A 29 54.51 8.89 20.65
CA ALA A 29 53.58 9.49 21.62
C ALA A 29 52.78 10.67 21.02
N ILE A 30 53.37 11.45 20.12
CA ILE A 30 52.65 12.51 19.39
C ILE A 30 51.64 11.90 18.41
N LYS A 31 52.03 10.85 17.68
CA LYS A 31 51.13 10.14 16.75
C LYS A 31 49.96 9.47 17.48
N GLU A 32 50.21 8.90 18.65
CA GLU A 32 49.18 8.29 19.50
C GLU A 32 48.23 9.33 20.12
N LYS A 33 48.75 10.50 20.51
CA LYS A 33 47.90 11.65 20.90
C LYS A 33 47.05 12.17 19.75
N HIS A 34 47.60 12.26 18.54
CA HIS A 34 46.85 12.66 17.35
C HIS A 34 45.75 11.64 17.01
N ALA A 35 46.09 10.35 17.01
CA ALA A 35 45.14 9.27 16.77
C ALA A 35 44.03 9.21 17.82
N ARG A 36 44.33 9.43 19.11
CA ARG A 36 43.29 9.57 20.16
C ARG A 36 42.41 10.79 19.95
N LYS A 37 42.97 11.92 19.52
CA LYS A 37 42.21 13.15 19.27
C LYS A 37 41.31 13.02 18.03
N GLU A 38 41.77 12.30 17.00
CA GLU A 38 40.98 11.95 15.82
C GLU A 38 39.90 10.92 16.15
N ALA A 39 40.18 9.90 16.97
CA ALA A 39 39.19 8.90 17.40
C ALA A 39 38.05 9.53 18.23
N VAL A 40 38.35 10.47 19.13
CA VAL A 40 37.33 11.20 19.91
C VAL A 40 36.45 12.07 19.00
N HIS A 41 37.02 12.71 17.97
CA HIS A 41 36.26 13.52 17.02
C HIS A 41 35.35 12.69 16.11
N ILE A 42 35.74 11.44 15.79
CA ILE A 42 34.95 10.52 14.98
C ILE A 42 33.77 9.93 15.78
N ASP A 43 33.98 9.64 17.08
CA ASP A 43 32.91 9.15 17.97
C ASP A 43 31.86 10.24 18.27
N GLU A 44 32.28 11.49 18.49
CA GLU A 44 31.34 12.61 18.70
C GLU A 44 30.48 12.90 17.45
N ALA A 45 31.04 12.76 16.25
CA ALA A 45 30.29 12.95 15.01
C ALA A 45 29.20 11.87 14.82
N ASN A 46 29.47 10.64 15.26
CA ASN A 46 28.58 9.49 15.08
C ASN A 46 27.40 9.45 16.07
N ASP A 47 27.47 10.21 17.18
CA ASP A 47 26.41 10.31 18.19
C ASP A 47 25.57 11.62 18.11
N THR A 48 25.80 12.44 17.07
CA THR A 48 25.00 13.65 16.81
C THR A 48 23.70 13.33 16.08
N LEU A 49 22.57 13.80 16.62
CA LEU A 49 21.27 13.63 15.95
C LEU A 49 21.13 14.63 14.78
N PRO A 50 20.63 14.20 13.62
CA PRO A 50 20.43 15.08 12.48
C PRO A 50 19.36 16.14 12.79
N LEU A 51 19.66 17.41 12.52
CA LEU A 51 18.79 18.55 12.84
C LEU A 51 17.35 18.41 12.31
N PRO A 52 17.10 17.92 11.07
CA PRO A 52 15.73 17.72 10.59
C PRO A 52 14.90 16.77 11.46
N ARG A 53 15.53 15.78 12.09
CA ARG A 53 14.87 14.80 12.97
C ARG A 53 14.46 15.44 14.29
N LEU A 54 15.32 16.28 14.87
CA LEU A 54 15.01 17.04 16.09
C LEU A 54 13.81 17.97 15.86
N ILE A 55 13.78 18.66 14.72
CA ILE A 55 12.67 19.56 14.36
C ILE A 55 11.37 18.77 14.22
N HIS A 56 11.41 17.64 13.51
CA HIS A 56 10.24 16.78 13.31
C HIS A 56 9.71 16.24 14.64
N ALA A 57 10.57 15.68 15.48
CA ALA A 57 10.18 15.11 16.76
C ALA A 57 9.59 16.15 17.72
N LEU A 58 10.15 17.37 17.77
CA LEU A 58 9.61 18.46 18.57
C LEU A 58 8.25 18.95 18.04
N HIS A 59 8.05 18.96 16.73
CA HIS A 59 6.76 19.30 16.13
C HIS A 59 5.69 18.22 16.38
N THR A 60 6.03 16.94 16.20
CA THR A 60 5.05 15.85 16.29
C THR A 60 4.80 15.35 17.70
N LEU A 61 5.82 15.32 18.56
CA LEU A 61 5.73 14.72 19.90
C LEU A 61 5.55 15.77 21.00
N ALA A 62 6.15 16.96 20.86
CA ALA A 62 5.96 18.05 21.82
C ALA A 62 4.83 19.02 21.42
N SER A 63 4.22 18.80 20.25
CA SER A 63 3.15 19.62 19.65
C SER A 63 3.53 21.10 19.53
N LEU A 64 4.80 21.38 19.23
CA LEU A 64 5.28 22.72 18.96
C LEU A 64 4.98 23.13 17.52
N SER A 65 4.77 24.42 17.28
CA SER A 65 4.79 24.93 15.91
C SER A 65 6.17 24.70 15.27
N VAL A 66 6.23 24.60 13.95
CA VAL A 66 7.51 24.42 13.23
C VAL A 66 8.49 25.55 13.54
N VAL A 67 7.99 26.78 13.72
CA VAL A 67 8.81 27.97 14.03
C VAL A 67 9.41 27.85 15.45
N GLU A 68 8.63 27.41 16.43
CA GLU A 68 9.11 27.17 17.79
C GLU A 68 10.10 26.01 17.85
N ALA A 69 9.80 24.90 17.17
CA ALA A 69 10.71 23.76 17.08
C ALA A 69 12.06 24.15 16.47
N MET A 70 12.06 24.97 15.42
CA MET A 70 13.28 25.51 14.80
C MET A 70 14.07 26.42 15.76
N ALA A 71 13.39 27.24 16.56
CA ALA A 71 14.02 28.10 17.55
C ALA A 71 14.71 27.28 18.66
N VAL A 72 14.03 26.24 19.16
CA VAL A 72 14.57 25.31 20.16
C VAL A 72 15.79 24.58 19.61
N VAL A 73 15.71 24.00 18.40
CA VAL A 73 16.82 23.28 17.78
C VAL A 73 18.01 24.19 17.49
N ARG A 74 17.76 25.43 17.08
CA ARG A 74 18.83 26.43 16.89
C ARG A 74 19.53 26.78 18.21
N ALA A 75 18.79 26.88 19.30
CA ALA A 75 19.36 27.15 20.62
C ALA A 75 20.20 25.96 21.12
N LEU A 76 19.70 24.73 20.96
CA LEU A 76 20.43 23.50 21.30
C LEU A 76 21.69 23.33 20.46
N SER A 77 21.65 23.65 19.16
CA SER A 77 22.81 23.59 18.26
C SER A 77 23.89 24.61 18.63
N ARG A 78 23.51 25.84 19.01
CA ARG A 78 24.45 26.86 19.50
C ARG A 78 25.11 26.46 20.83
N ALA A 79 24.37 25.78 21.70
CA ALA A 79 24.87 25.23 22.96
C ALA A 79 25.65 23.90 22.79
N GLN A 80 25.78 23.39 21.56
CA GLN A 80 26.41 22.09 21.26
C GLN A 80 25.74 20.90 21.98
N CYS A 81 24.43 21.01 22.28
CA CYS A 81 23.63 19.99 22.95
C CYS A 81 22.84 19.12 21.96
N THR A 82 23.42 18.77 20.81
CA THR A 82 22.74 17.95 19.76
C THR A 82 23.13 16.48 19.79
N THR A 83 24.07 16.10 20.65
CA THR A 83 24.51 14.72 20.86
C THR A 83 23.49 13.96 21.73
N ARG A 84 23.19 12.69 21.42
CA ARG A 84 22.21 11.89 22.19
C ARG A 84 22.52 11.86 23.68
N SER A 85 23.78 11.67 24.01
CA SER A 85 24.27 11.67 25.40
C SER A 85 23.98 12.98 26.14
N ARG A 86 24.06 14.12 25.45
CA ARG A 86 23.74 15.45 26.00
C ARG A 86 22.23 15.66 26.13
N LEU A 87 21.46 15.25 25.13
CA LEU A 87 20.00 15.36 25.13
C LEU A 87 19.34 14.60 26.28
N ARG A 88 19.93 13.49 26.74
CA ARG A 88 19.50 12.76 27.94
C ARG A 88 19.68 13.51 29.26
N LEU A 89 20.54 14.54 29.28
CA LEU A 89 20.87 15.30 30.48
C LEU A 89 20.18 16.66 30.52
N VAL A 90 19.59 17.09 29.40
CA VAL A 90 18.91 18.39 29.28
C VAL A 90 17.73 18.44 30.23
N SER A 91 17.83 19.29 31.23
CA SER A 91 16.76 19.55 32.20
C SER A 91 15.99 20.83 31.89
N ALA A 92 14.79 20.99 32.47
CA ALA A 92 13.99 22.21 32.33
C ALA A 92 14.75 23.53 32.66
N PRO A 93 15.53 23.64 33.76
CA PRO A 93 16.30 24.86 34.05
C PRO A 93 17.46 25.07 33.07
N GLU A 94 18.01 24.00 32.47
CA GLU A 94 19.07 24.09 31.47
C GLU A 94 18.54 24.64 30.14
N LEU A 95 17.31 24.30 29.75
CA LEU A 95 16.65 24.91 28.58
C LEU A 95 16.42 26.41 28.75
N GLU A 96 16.13 26.88 29.96
CA GLU A 96 16.03 28.31 30.26
C GLU A 96 17.40 29.00 30.17
N ALA A 97 18.45 28.38 30.70
CA ALA A 97 19.82 28.89 30.61
C ALA A 97 20.33 28.97 29.15
N ILE A 98 19.89 28.06 28.29
CA ILE A 98 20.18 28.04 26.84
C ILE A 98 19.37 29.12 26.09
N GLY A 99 18.41 29.78 26.75
CA GLY A 99 17.65 30.90 26.19
C GLY A 99 16.43 30.47 25.37
N VAL A 100 15.88 29.28 25.61
CA VAL A 100 14.68 28.78 24.94
C VAL A 100 13.44 29.47 25.52
N GLN A 101 12.83 30.36 24.74
CA GLN A 101 11.59 31.04 25.11
C GLN A 101 10.39 30.11 24.87
N CYS A 102 10.01 29.34 25.90
CA CYS A 102 8.85 28.46 25.88
C CYS A 102 8.05 28.56 27.18
N SER A 103 6.73 28.39 27.09
CA SER A 103 5.83 28.25 28.25
C SER A 103 6.23 27.05 29.12
N ALA A 104 6.01 27.14 30.43
CA ALA A 104 6.34 26.08 31.38
C ALA A 104 5.78 24.71 30.98
N ALA A 105 4.52 24.66 30.53
CA ALA A 105 3.89 23.42 30.08
C ALA A 105 4.50 22.85 28.79
N ALA A 106 5.03 23.70 27.90
CA ALA A 106 5.72 23.27 26.69
C ALA A 106 7.12 22.74 26.99
N ARG A 107 7.77 23.30 28.01
CA ARG A 107 9.11 22.92 28.44
C ARG A 107 9.20 21.49 28.93
N ASP A 108 8.26 21.05 29.76
CA ASP A 108 8.24 19.67 30.26
C ASP A 108 8.06 18.66 29.13
N ARG A 109 7.23 19.00 28.13
CA ARG A 109 7.06 18.18 26.92
C ARG A 109 8.33 18.13 26.07
N ILE A 110 9.02 19.27 25.90
CA ILE A 110 10.30 19.32 25.19
C ILE A 110 11.31 18.42 25.88
N VAL A 111 11.50 18.58 27.19
CA VAL A 111 12.43 17.76 28.00
C VAL A 111 12.12 16.28 27.84
N GLN A 112 10.84 15.89 27.97
CA GLN A 112 10.42 14.50 27.79
C GLN A 112 10.76 13.95 26.40
N VAL A 113 10.56 14.74 25.34
CA VAL A 113 10.90 14.35 23.96
C VAL A 113 12.42 14.29 23.74
N LEU A 114 13.20 15.17 24.36
CA LEU A 114 14.67 15.10 24.26
C LEU A 114 15.24 13.88 25.00
N HIS A 115 14.67 13.51 26.15
CA HIS A 115 15.03 12.28 26.86
C HIS A 115 14.67 11.02 26.06
N THR A 116 13.51 10.98 25.40
CA THR A 116 13.14 9.82 24.57
C THR A 116 14.06 9.68 23.36
N LEU A 117 14.34 10.78 22.65
CA LEU A 117 15.29 10.81 21.53
C LEU A 117 16.72 10.48 21.94
N GLY A 118 17.09 10.88 23.16
CA GLY A 118 18.36 10.50 23.75
C GLY A 118 18.40 9.00 24.06
N ALA A 119 17.34 8.45 24.65
CA ALA A 119 17.26 7.06 25.13
C ALA A 119 17.23 6.01 24.01
N SER A 120 16.72 6.36 22.82
CA SER A 120 16.71 5.49 21.65
C SER A 120 18.13 5.09 21.24
N SER A 121 18.42 3.79 21.18
CA SER A 121 19.72 3.29 20.70
C SER A 121 19.83 3.49 19.18
N ALA A 122 21.05 3.66 18.67
CA ALA A 122 21.32 3.70 17.24
C ALA A 122 20.81 2.43 16.51
N GLU A 123 20.66 1.32 17.23
CA GLU A 123 20.22 0.02 16.72
C GLU A 123 18.69 -0.06 16.54
N GLU A 124 17.89 0.54 17.42
CA GLU A 124 16.42 0.64 17.23
C GLU A 124 16.04 1.67 16.15
N GLU A 125 16.91 2.65 15.89
CA GLU A 125 16.68 3.70 14.90
C GLU A 125 17.20 3.36 13.49
N MET A 126 17.94 2.26 13.32
CA MET A 126 18.28 1.66 12.02
C MET A 126 17.20 0.68 11.51
N GLY A 127 15.93 0.90 11.86
CA GLY A 127 14.77 0.40 11.11
C GLY A 127 14.60 1.06 9.72
N GLY A 128 15.68 1.58 9.13
CA GLY A 128 15.75 1.97 7.74
C GLY A 128 16.32 0.79 6.97
N LEU A 129 15.50 0.19 6.12
CA LEU A 129 15.84 -0.90 5.20
C LEU A 129 17.32 -0.81 4.76
N THR A 130 18.03 -1.92 4.90
CA THR A 130 19.42 -2.10 4.46
C THR A 130 19.58 -1.63 3.01
N SER A 131 20.79 -1.26 2.58
CA SER A 131 21.03 -0.79 1.18
C SER A 131 20.40 -1.73 0.14
N VAL A 132 20.49 -3.04 0.41
CA VAL A 132 19.92 -4.12 -0.41
C VAL A 132 18.39 -4.10 -0.41
N GLU A 133 17.76 -3.88 0.75
CA GLU A 133 16.31 -3.80 0.85
C GLU A 133 15.75 -2.49 0.28
N ARG A 134 16.51 -1.40 0.37
CA ARG A 134 16.22 -0.11 -0.27
C ARG A 134 16.28 -0.24 -1.79
N GLU A 135 17.31 -0.92 -2.32
CA GLU A 135 17.41 -1.27 -3.74
C GLU A 135 16.25 -2.14 -4.19
N ARG A 136 15.89 -3.17 -3.41
CA ARG A 136 14.74 -4.03 -3.72
C ARG A 136 13.40 -3.29 -3.67
N GLN A 137 13.23 -2.31 -2.79
CA GLN A 137 12.03 -1.46 -2.76
C GLN A 137 12.00 -0.46 -3.91
N LEU A 138 13.13 0.16 -4.23
CA LEU A 138 13.26 1.04 -5.39
C LEU A 138 13.04 0.28 -6.69
N GLU A 139 13.50 -0.97 -6.77
CA GLU A 139 13.25 -1.84 -7.91
C GLU A 139 11.78 -2.20 -8.04
N LYS A 140 11.11 -2.54 -6.93
CA LYS A 140 9.65 -2.72 -6.92
C LYS A 140 8.89 -1.45 -7.27
N GLN A 141 9.37 -0.28 -6.85
CA GLN A 141 8.77 1.01 -7.23
C GLN A 141 8.99 1.32 -8.72
N ARG A 142 10.18 1.06 -9.25
CA ARG A 142 10.48 1.20 -10.69
C ARG A 142 9.67 0.23 -11.53
N GLU A 143 9.50 -1.00 -11.08
CA GLU A 143 8.66 -2.01 -11.72
C GLU A 143 7.19 -1.57 -11.68
N MET A 144 6.74 -1.00 -10.56
CA MET A 144 5.39 -0.41 -10.43
C MET A 144 5.20 0.81 -11.34
N GLU A 145 6.19 1.71 -11.44
CA GLU A 145 6.17 2.85 -12.36
C GLU A 145 6.23 2.39 -13.82
N HIS A 146 6.96 1.32 -14.10
CA HIS A 146 7.03 0.71 -15.43
C HIS A 146 5.69 0.10 -15.82
N VAL A 147 5.03 -0.60 -14.89
CA VAL A 147 3.65 -1.10 -15.07
C VAL A 147 2.65 0.06 -15.20
N GLN A 148 2.83 1.16 -14.47
CA GLN A 148 2.01 2.37 -14.59
C GLN A 148 2.22 3.09 -15.94
N ARG A 149 3.46 3.18 -16.44
CA ARG A 149 3.75 3.73 -17.78
C ARG A 149 3.24 2.84 -18.90
N ALA A 150 3.35 1.52 -18.75
CA ALA A 150 2.87 0.55 -19.73
C ALA A 150 1.33 0.63 -19.93
N TRP A 151 0.60 1.17 -18.95
CA TRP A 151 -0.86 1.31 -19.00
C TRP A 151 -1.37 2.78 -18.99
N GLY A 152 -0.54 3.73 -19.43
CA GLY A 152 -0.98 5.06 -19.91
C GLY A 152 -1.79 5.89 -18.92
N ASP A 153 -1.18 6.38 -17.85
CA ASP A 153 -1.82 7.28 -16.89
C ASP A 153 -1.77 8.77 -17.33
N ARG A 154 -2.91 9.46 -17.36
CA ARG A 154 -3.01 10.92 -17.42
C ARG A 154 -3.25 11.43 -16.00
N HIS A 155 -2.26 12.11 -15.43
CA HIS A 155 -2.29 12.72 -14.09
C HIS A 155 -3.65 13.33 -13.71
N THR A 156 -4.25 12.83 -12.62
CA THR A 156 -5.36 13.49 -11.92
C THR A 156 -4.78 14.35 -10.78
N PRO A 157 -5.01 15.67 -10.76
CA PRO A 157 -4.51 16.51 -9.68
C PRO A 157 -5.31 16.31 -8.37
N SER A 158 -4.59 16.45 -7.26
CA SER A 158 -4.97 16.36 -5.85
C SER A 158 -6.44 16.65 -5.49
N LEU A 159 -7.24 15.60 -5.29
CA LEU A 159 -8.63 15.60 -4.76
C LEU A 159 -8.68 15.80 -3.23
N ALA A 160 -8.08 16.88 -2.70
CA ALA A 160 -8.18 17.20 -1.28
C ALA A 160 -9.23 18.28 -0.97
N GLN A 161 -9.82 18.95 -1.96
CA GLN A 161 -10.71 20.10 -1.75
C GLN A 161 -11.79 20.16 -2.83
N THR A 162 -12.89 19.40 -2.67
CA THR A 162 -14.26 19.65 -3.19
C THR A 162 -15.11 18.39 -3.09
N CYS A 163 -15.62 18.04 -1.90
CA CYS A 163 -16.60 16.94 -1.77
C CYS A 163 -17.70 17.30 -0.75
N GLU A 164 -18.45 18.35 -1.04
CA GLU A 164 -19.72 18.69 -0.36
C GLU A 164 -20.83 18.98 -1.39
N ALA A 165 -20.69 18.48 -2.62
CA ALA A 165 -21.69 18.65 -3.66
C ALA A 165 -22.10 17.28 -4.23
N GLU A 166 -23.29 16.86 -3.81
CA GLU A 166 -24.15 15.84 -4.40
C GLU A 166 -23.77 14.37 -4.16
N ASN A 167 -24.77 13.62 -3.68
CA ASN A 167 -24.77 12.25 -3.15
C ASN A 167 -24.38 11.15 -4.15
N GLU A 168 -23.50 11.40 -5.10
CA GLU A 168 -23.18 10.41 -6.12
C GLU A 168 -22.01 9.52 -5.67
N PHE A 169 -22.29 8.59 -4.75
CA PHE A 169 -21.40 7.44 -4.47
C PHE A 169 -21.41 6.43 -5.63
N ALA A 170 -21.25 6.91 -6.86
CA ALA A 170 -21.23 6.09 -8.05
C ALA A 170 -19.84 5.49 -8.28
N PHE A 171 -19.83 4.18 -8.52
CA PHE A 171 -18.64 3.43 -8.91
C PHE A 171 -18.49 3.27 -10.42
N ASN A 172 -19.56 3.56 -11.18
CA ASN A 172 -19.64 3.38 -12.63
C ASN A 172 -19.15 2.00 -13.09
N PRO A 173 -19.75 0.90 -12.58
CA PRO A 173 -19.24 -0.45 -12.80
C PRO A 173 -19.21 -0.79 -14.29
N VAL A 174 -18.07 -1.29 -14.76
CA VAL A 174 -17.93 -1.78 -16.14
C VAL A 174 -18.55 -3.17 -16.22
N THR A 175 -19.69 -3.30 -16.89
CA THR A 175 -20.42 -4.58 -17.01
C THR A 175 -20.11 -5.37 -18.28
N ASP A 176 -19.29 -4.83 -19.17
CA ASP A 176 -18.83 -5.54 -20.36
C ASP A 176 -17.80 -6.60 -19.95
N SER A 177 -18.21 -7.88 -20.05
CA SER A 177 -17.35 -9.00 -19.66
C SER A 177 -16.06 -9.03 -20.49
N SER A 178 -16.09 -8.69 -21.78
CA SER A 178 -14.91 -8.72 -22.64
C SER A 178 -13.85 -7.71 -22.19
N ALA A 179 -14.30 -6.53 -21.77
CA ALA A 179 -13.44 -5.48 -21.23
C ALA A 179 -12.87 -5.80 -19.84
N LEU A 180 -13.31 -6.86 -19.16
CA LEU A 180 -12.81 -7.25 -17.84
C LEU A 180 -11.80 -8.41 -17.91
N HIS A 181 -11.82 -9.21 -18.98
CA HIS A 181 -10.94 -10.38 -19.10
C HIS A 181 -9.46 -10.00 -19.14
N GLY A 182 -8.62 -10.81 -18.51
CA GLY A 182 -7.16 -10.62 -18.45
C GLY A 182 -6.69 -9.46 -17.56
N LYS A 183 -7.62 -8.76 -16.90
CA LYS A 183 -7.29 -7.63 -16.02
C LYS A 183 -7.05 -8.10 -14.59
N PHE A 184 -6.11 -7.43 -13.92
CA PHE A 184 -5.79 -7.68 -12.53
C PHE A 184 -5.46 -6.39 -11.77
N VAL A 185 -5.58 -6.41 -10.45
CA VAL A 185 -5.22 -5.29 -9.57
C VAL A 185 -4.40 -5.78 -8.37
N LEU A 186 -3.34 -5.04 -8.02
CA LEU A 186 -2.54 -5.33 -6.82
C LEU A 186 -3.15 -4.64 -5.60
N VAL A 187 -3.84 -5.37 -4.72
CA VAL A 187 -4.63 -4.79 -3.63
C VAL A 187 -4.54 -5.63 -2.35
N ASN A 188 -4.80 -5.01 -1.20
CA ASN A 188 -4.96 -5.72 0.07
C ASN A 188 -6.33 -6.42 0.11
N ARG A 189 -6.49 -7.44 0.95
CA ARG A 189 -7.75 -8.14 1.20
C ARG A 189 -8.85 -7.25 1.75
N ALA A 190 -8.53 -6.30 2.63
CA ALA A 190 -9.55 -5.46 3.28
C ALA A 190 -10.35 -4.61 2.26
N PRO A 191 -9.75 -3.85 1.33
CA PRO A 191 -10.49 -3.16 0.27
C PRO A 191 -11.34 -4.09 -0.60
N VAL A 192 -10.85 -5.30 -0.90
CA VAL A 192 -11.60 -6.29 -1.69
C VAL A 192 -12.83 -6.77 -0.93
N MET A 193 -12.69 -7.06 0.36
CA MET A 193 -13.83 -7.41 1.21
C MET A 193 -14.83 -6.25 1.32
N THR A 194 -14.36 -5.01 1.47
CA THR A 194 -15.24 -3.84 1.52
C THR A 194 -16.03 -3.70 0.22
N ALA A 195 -15.37 -3.80 -0.95
CA ALA A 195 -16.03 -3.73 -2.25
C ALA A 195 -17.08 -4.84 -2.42
N TRP A 196 -16.71 -6.08 -2.09
CA TRP A 196 -17.63 -7.22 -2.18
C TRP A 196 -18.84 -7.08 -1.25
N ALA A 197 -18.60 -6.65 0.00
CA ALA A 197 -19.67 -6.42 0.96
C ALA A 197 -20.66 -5.34 0.48
N VAL A 198 -20.18 -4.27 -0.15
CA VAL A 198 -21.05 -3.23 -0.75
C VAL A 198 -21.95 -3.84 -1.82
N VAL A 199 -21.39 -4.63 -2.75
CA VAL A 199 -22.18 -5.26 -3.82
C VAL A 199 -23.25 -6.19 -3.25
N VAL A 200 -22.89 -7.05 -2.29
CA VAL A 200 -23.84 -7.99 -1.68
C VAL A 200 -24.95 -7.24 -0.93
N LEU A 201 -24.61 -6.20 -0.16
CA LEU A 201 -25.61 -5.38 0.54
C LEU A 201 -26.55 -4.66 -0.44
N GLN A 202 -26.04 -4.14 -1.56
CA GLN A 202 -26.88 -3.55 -2.60
C GLN A 202 -27.83 -4.58 -3.22
N CYS A 203 -27.37 -5.82 -3.45
CA CYS A 203 -28.23 -6.92 -3.90
C CYS A 203 -29.27 -7.33 -2.85
N MET A 204 -29.02 -7.08 -1.56
CA MET A 204 -29.99 -7.27 -0.49
C MET A 204 -31.01 -6.11 -0.38
N GLY A 205 -30.90 -5.08 -1.22
CA GLY A 205 -31.85 -3.96 -1.29
C GLY A 205 -31.42 -2.70 -0.52
N PHE A 206 -30.22 -2.67 0.07
CA PHE A 206 -29.71 -1.46 0.71
C PHE A 206 -29.29 -0.41 -0.32
N ALA A 207 -29.54 0.87 -0.02
CA ALA A 207 -29.05 1.96 -0.86
C ALA A 207 -27.51 2.03 -0.82
N ALA A 208 -26.89 2.64 -1.84
CA ALA A 208 -25.42 2.66 -1.99
C ALA A 208 -24.69 3.26 -0.78
N ASP A 209 -25.25 4.31 -0.19
CA ASP A 209 -24.72 4.98 0.98
C ASP A 209 -24.89 4.14 2.26
N GLU A 210 -26.01 3.44 2.41
CA GLU A 210 -26.23 2.50 3.51
C GLU A 210 -25.25 1.33 3.43
N ALA A 211 -25.14 0.72 2.25
CA ALA A 211 -24.24 -0.39 1.95
C ALA A 211 -22.78 -0.02 2.25
N LEU A 212 -22.33 1.17 1.84
CA LEU A 212 -20.98 1.68 2.13
C LEU A 212 -20.70 1.81 3.64
N SER A 213 -21.64 2.38 4.38
CA SER A 213 -21.53 2.57 5.83
C SER A 213 -21.47 1.23 6.57
N ILE A 214 -22.38 0.32 6.22
CA ILE A 214 -22.49 -1.01 6.82
C ILE A 214 -21.27 -1.88 6.48
N ALA A 215 -20.84 -1.90 5.21
CA ALA A 215 -19.67 -2.65 4.76
C ALA A 215 -18.39 -2.21 5.50
N GLN A 216 -18.23 -0.91 5.75
CA GLN A 216 -17.11 -0.41 6.54
C GLN A 216 -17.13 -0.94 7.98
N CYS A 217 -18.31 -0.99 8.60
CA CYS A 217 -18.47 -1.53 9.95
C CYS A 217 -18.13 -3.01 9.98
N TYR A 218 -18.60 -3.80 9.01
CA TYR A 218 -18.25 -5.22 8.87
C TYR A 218 -16.74 -5.44 8.80
N VAL A 219 -16.06 -4.75 7.88
CA VAL A 219 -14.61 -4.92 7.68
C VAL A 219 -13.81 -4.42 8.87
N SER A 220 -14.23 -3.32 9.50
CA SER A 220 -13.56 -2.80 10.70
C SER A 220 -13.70 -3.76 11.89
N SER A 221 -14.89 -4.32 12.11
CA SER A 221 -15.13 -5.29 13.19
C SER A 221 -14.38 -6.61 12.96
N THR A 222 -14.38 -7.15 11.74
CA THR A 222 -13.63 -8.38 11.41
C THR A 222 -12.12 -8.17 11.45
N ALA A 223 -11.62 -7.00 11.02
CA ALA A 223 -10.22 -6.63 11.18
C ALA A 223 -9.82 -6.52 12.65
N HIS A 224 -10.64 -5.87 13.48
CA HIS A 224 -10.39 -5.77 14.92
C HIS A 224 -10.36 -7.15 15.59
N ALA A 225 -11.33 -8.02 15.28
CA ALA A 225 -11.34 -9.40 15.79
C ALA A 225 -10.08 -10.19 15.39
N ARG A 226 -9.62 -10.04 14.14
CA ARG A 226 -8.39 -10.68 13.67
C ARG A 226 -7.13 -10.08 14.31
N ALA A 227 -7.10 -8.77 14.55
CA ALA A 227 -6.00 -8.10 15.24
C ALA A 227 -5.88 -8.58 16.70
N GLN A 228 -7.01 -8.79 17.38
CA GLN A 228 -7.05 -9.39 18.72
C GLN A 228 -6.55 -10.84 18.71
N ALA A 229 -7.00 -11.65 17.75
CA ALA A 229 -6.53 -13.04 17.61
C ALA A 229 -5.01 -13.13 17.38
N LEU A 230 -4.44 -12.17 16.65
CA LEU A 230 -3.00 -12.07 16.41
C LEU A 230 -2.22 -11.38 17.55
N ARG A 231 -2.90 -10.98 18.64
CA ARG A 231 -2.32 -10.20 19.76
C ARG A 231 -1.59 -8.93 19.32
N ARG A 232 -2.02 -8.33 18.19
CA ARG A 232 -1.45 -7.10 17.62
C ARG A 232 -2.25 -5.84 17.99
N ALA A 233 -3.45 -6.02 18.53
CA ALA A 233 -4.22 -4.91 19.08
C ALA A 233 -3.70 -4.57 20.50
N PRO A 234 -3.61 -3.29 20.87
CA PRO A 234 -3.46 -2.92 22.27
C PRO A 234 -4.60 -3.55 23.07
N THR A 235 -4.33 -3.95 24.31
CA THR A 235 -5.38 -4.37 25.27
C THR A 235 -6.22 -3.14 25.62
N GLU A 236 -7.04 -2.65 24.70
CA GLU A 236 -7.98 -1.58 24.97
C GLU A 236 -9.13 -2.16 25.79
N THR A 237 -9.30 -1.62 26.99
CA THR A 237 -10.42 -1.83 27.93
C THR A 237 -11.72 -1.19 27.43
N ARG A 238 -11.91 -1.05 26.11
CA ARG A 238 -13.18 -0.58 25.56
C ARG A 238 -14.12 -1.77 25.46
N PRO A 239 -15.37 -1.64 25.96
CA PRO A 239 -16.26 -2.79 26.08
C PRO A 239 -16.45 -3.41 24.70
N LYS A 240 -16.34 -4.75 24.66
CA LYS A 240 -16.82 -5.58 23.55
C LYS A 240 -18.18 -5.01 23.15
N HIS A 241 -18.34 -4.67 21.88
CA HIS A 241 -19.60 -4.17 21.35
C HIS A 241 -20.62 -5.33 21.38
N VAL A 242 -21.12 -5.66 22.56
CA VAL A 242 -22.28 -6.50 22.75
C VAL A 242 -23.42 -5.64 22.28
N VAL A 243 -23.86 -5.89 21.06
CA VAL A 243 -25.13 -5.36 20.54
C VAL A 243 -26.16 -5.69 21.61
N SER A 244 -26.70 -4.66 22.28
CA SER A 244 -27.76 -4.89 23.26
C SER A 244 -28.99 -5.43 22.52
N GLU A 245 -29.78 -6.25 23.18
CA GLU A 245 -31.00 -6.85 22.60
C GLU A 245 -31.99 -5.78 22.09
N SER A 246 -31.89 -4.56 22.62
CA SER A 246 -32.67 -3.37 22.23
C SER A 246 -32.10 -2.59 21.04
N GLN A 247 -30.87 -2.86 20.58
CA GLN A 247 -30.25 -2.12 19.49
C GLN A 247 -30.59 -2.78 18.13
N PRO A 248 -31.10 -2.02 17.15
CA PRO A 248 -31.33 -2.55 15.82
C PRO A 248 -29.99 -2.99 15.20
N HIS A 249 -30.00 -4.19 14.64
CA HIS A 249 -28.81 -4.81 14.08
C HIS A 249 -29.17 -5.63 12.84
N ILE A 250 -28.17 -5.86 12.00
CA ILE A 250 -28.27 -6.77 10.87
C ILE A 250 -27.26 -7.89 11.06
N VAL A 251 -27.58 -9.10 10.59
CA VAL A 251 -26.62 -10.20 10.53
C VAL A 251 -26.07 -10.25 9.11
N PHE A 252 -24.78 -9.98 8.95
CA PHE A 252 -24.12 -9.95 7.65
C PHE A 252 -22.92 -10.89 7.61
N MET A 253 -22.96 -11.90 6.72
CA MET A 253 -21.91 -12.93 6.58
C MET A 253 -21.49 -13.54 7.94
N GLY A 254 -22.47 -13.84 8.80
CA GLY A 254 -22.24 -14.42 10.13
C GLY A 254 -21.77 -13.45 11.22
N VAL A 255 -21.71 -12.14 10.93
CA VAL A 255 -21.35 -11.09 11.90
C VAL A 255 -22.52 -10.17 12.15
N THR A 256 -22.85 -9.95 13.42
CA THR A 256 -23.87 -8.98 13.83
C THR A 256 -23.31 -7.56 13.76
N ILE A 257 -23.91 -6.71 12.94
CA ILE A 257 -23.54 -5.31 12.75
C ILE A 257 -24.62 -4.43 13.37
N PRO A 258 -24.27 -3.58 14.34
CA PRO A 258 -25.21 -2.59 14.88
C PRO A 258 -25.51 -1.53 13.83
N VAL A 259 -26.78 -1.17 13.69
CA VAL A 259 -27.23 -0.12 12.77
C VAL A 259 -28.02 0.93 13.52
N ILE A 260 -28.18 2.10 12.91
CA ILE A 260 -29.09 3.16 13.37
C ILE A 260 -29.89 3.66 12.18
N CYS A 261 -31.19 3.87 12.39
CA CYS A 261 -32.04 4.55 11.41
C CYS A 261 -31.95 6.05 11.64
N LEU A 262 -31.56 6.80 10.60
CA LEU A 262 -31.50 8.26 10.62
C LEU A 262 -32.91 8.86 10.50
N ARG A 263 -33.03 10.15 10.76
CA ARG A 263 -34.31 10.89 10.66
C ARG A 263 -34.89 10.89 9.24
N ASP A 264 -34.05 10.66 8.24
CA ASP A 264 -34.43 10.55 6.83
C ASP A 264 -34.87 9.13 6.42
N GLY A 265 -34.93 8.18 7.37
CA GLY A 265 -35.33 6.80 7.13
C GLY A 265 -34.21 5.89 6.63
N ARG A 266 -32.99 6.41 6.43
CA ARG A 266 -31.84 5.62 5.94
C ARG A 266 -31.09 4.95 7.09
N TYR A 267 -30.51 3.80 6.80
CA TYR A 267 -29.68 3.06 7.76
C TYR A 267 -28.20 3.43 7.68
N ARG A 268 -27.55 3.51 8.83
CA ARG A 268 -26.08 3.64 8.94
C ARG A 268 -25.53 2.60 9.89
N GLY A 269 -24.38 2.05 9.53
CA GLY A 269 -23.62 1.18 10.42
C GLY A 269 -22.98 1.97 11.55
N MET A 270 -22.90 1.34 12.72
CA MET A 270 -22.19 1.86 13.88
C MET A 270 -20.94 1.03 14.15
N HIS A 271 -19.85 1.69 14.50
CA HIS A 271 -18.63 1.00 14.92
C HIS A 271 -18.02 1.76 16.10
N SER A 272 -17.74 1.04 17.20
CA SER A 272 -17.15 1.63 18.41
C SER A 272 -17.94 2.81 18.98
N GLY A 273 -19.28 2.78 18.87
CA GLY A 273 -20.18 3.84 19.34
C GLY A 273 -20.35 5.03 18.39
N GLU A 274 -19.64 5.05 17.26
CA GLU A 274 -19.72 6.12 16.28
C GLU A 274 -20.47 5.68 15.02
N VAL A 275 -21.27 6.59 14.45
CA VAL A 275 -21.95 6.37 13.17
C VAL A 275 -20.93 6.53 12.05
N VAL A 276 -20.80 5.52 11.19
CA VAL A 276 -19.77 5.52 10.13
C VAL A 276 -20.30 6.22 8.87
N PRO A 277 -19.65 7.30 8.40
CA PRO A 277 -20.09 7.98 7.19
C PRO A 277 -19.73 7.16 5.93
N PRO A 278 -20.61 7.12 4.91
CA PRO A 278 -20.37 6.37 3.66
C PRO A 278 -19.15 6.87 2.88
N ALA A 279 -18.86 8.18 2.95
CA ALA A 279 -17.73 8.80 2.27
C ALA A 279 -16.37 8.18 2.67
N ARG A 280 -16.25 7.69 3.91
CA ARG A 280 -15.01 7.07 4.39
C ARG A 280 -14.69 5.77 3.64
N ALA A 281 -15.69 4.90 3.47
CA ALA A 281 -15.53 3.66 2.72
C ALA A 281 -15.30 3.92 1.23
N PHE A 282 -16.05 4.87 0.66
CA PHE A 282 -15.92 5.21 -0.74
C PHE A 282 -14.53 5.78 -1.08
N ALA A 283 -14.04 6.73 -0.28
CA ALA A 283 -12.70 7.28 -0.42
C ALA A 283 -11.62 6.19 -0.22
N TYR A 284 -11.84 5.26 0.71
CA TYR A 284 -10.95 4.12 0.92
C TYR A 284 -10.85 3.19 -0.30
N LEU A 285 -11.98 2.86 -0.92
CA LEU A 285 -12.03 2.06 -2.14
C LEU A 285 -11.37 2.79 -3.33
N LYS A 286 -11.71 4.07 -3.54
CA LYS A 286 -11.09 4.93 -4.55
C LYS A 286 -9.57 5.00 -4.40
N LYS A 287 -9.07 5.16 -3.17
CA LYS A 287 -7.64 5.17 -2.89
C LYS A 287 -6.98 3.80 -3.04
N SER A 288 -7.71 2.70 -2.87
CA SER A 288 -7.11 1.35 -2.87
C SER A 288 -6.98 0.77 -4.27
N MET A 289 -7.95 1.04 -5.14
CA MET A 289 -8.05 0.48 -6.49
C MET A 289 -7.95 1.54 -7.60
N TYR A 290 -8.07 2.84 -7.26
CA TYR A 290 -7.96 3.94 -8.21
C TYR A 290 -8.79 3.71 -9.48
N GLN A 291 -8.14 3.64 -10.64
CA GLN A 291 -8.76 3.53 -11.95
C GLN A 291 -9.35 2.14 -12.23
N THR A 292 -8.91 1.11 -11.50
CA THR A 292 -9.44 -0.26 -11.66
C THR A 292 -10.69 -0.48 -10.82
N LEU A 293 -11.08 0.48 -9.96
CA LEU A 293 -12.27 0.35 -9.11
C LEU A 293 -13.56 0.07 -9.91
N PRO A 294 -13.87 0.79 -11.01
CA PRO A 294 -15.03 0.48 -11.86
C PRO A 294 -15.03 -0.96 -12.40
N GLN A 295 -13.86 -1.49 -12.75
CA GLN A 295 -13.71 -2.84 -13.31
C GLN A 295 -13.90 -3.91 -12.23
N VAL A 296 -13.30 -3.70 -11.05
CA VAL A 296 -13.48 -4.61 -9.89
C VAL A 296 -14.94 -4.64 -9.45
N MET A 297 -15.57 -3.47 -9.30
CA MET A 297 -16.99 -3.37 -8.95
C MET A 297 -17.87 -4.01 -10.01
N GLY A 298 -17.53 -3.86 -11.30
CA GLY A 298 -18.21 -4.50 -12.43
C GLY A 298 -18.13 -6.02 -12.40
N ALA A 299 -16.94 -6.59 -12.22
CA ALA A 299 -16.74 -8.04 -12.11
C ALA A 299 -17.52 -8.63 -10.93
N MET A 300 -17.44 -7.99 -9.76
CA MET A 300 -18.19 -8.39 -8.56
C MET A 300 -19.71 -8.28 -8.79
N LEU A 301 -20.19 -7.24 -9.47
CA LEU A 301 -21.60 -7.08 -9.79
C LEU A 301 -22.10 -8.17 -10.73
N LEU A 302 -21.33 -8.53 -11.76
CA LEU A 302 -21.65 -9.64 -12.66
C LEU A 302 -21.68 -10.98 -11.91
N LEU A 303 -20.75 -11.20 -10.97
CA LEU A 303 -20.77 -12.35 -10.07
C LEU A 303 -22.05 -12.39 -9.24
N ALA A 304 -22.36 -11.31 -8.54
CA ALA A 304 -23.55 -11.22 -7.69
C ALA A 304 -24.85 -11.44 -8.49
N ARG A 305 -24.98 -10.83 -9.68
CA ARG A 305 -26.14 -11.00 -10.57
C ARG A 305 -26.35 -12.45 -10.99
N SER A 306 -25.29 -13.20 -11.27
CA SER A 306 -25.43 -14.63 -11.61
C SER A 306 -26.05 -15.49 -10.48
N TYR A 307 -26.04 -15.01 -9.24
CA TYR A 307 -26.69 -15.67 -8.10
C TYR A 307 -28.11 -15.18 -7.85
N VAL A 308 -28.48 -14.02 -8.42
CA VAL A 308 -29.79 -13.38 -8.25
C VAL A 308 -30.72 -13.66 -9.44
N ASP A 309 -30.20 -13.74 -10.66
CA ASP A 309 -31.01 -13.81 -11.89
C ASP A 309 -31.49 -15.23 -12.28
N MET A 310 -31.21 -16.25 -11.47
CA MET A 310 -31.35 -17.67 -11.88
C MET A 310 -32.78 -18.22 -11.84
N GLU A 311 -33.74 -17.57 -11.18
CA GLU A 311 -35.12 -18.07 -11.10
C GLU A 311 -36.11 -16.89 -11.18
N ARG A 312 -36.38 -16.40 -12.40
CA ARG A 312 -37.36 -15.32 -12.67
C ARG A 312 -38.81 -15.65 -12.25
N ASP A 313 -39.04 -16.84 -11.68
CA ASP A 313 -40.36 -17.34 -11.29
C ASP A 313 -40.53 -17.47 -9.76
N THR A 314 -39.53 -17.14 -8.94
CA THR A 314 -39.62 -17.19 -7.47
C THR A 314 -39.39 -15.84 -6.81
N GLU A 315 -40.02 -15.63 -5.65
CA GLU A 315 -40.06 -14.37 -4.91
C GLU A 315 -38.66 -13.74 -4.71
N GLN A 316 -38.52 -12.47 -5.05
CA GLN A 316 -37.31 -11.62 -5.00
C GLN A 316 -36.51 -11.67 -3.67
N HIS A 317 -37.13 -12.12 -2.59
CA HIS A 317 -36.49 -12.28 -1.28
C HIS A 317 -35.56 -13.51 -1.18
N GLN A 318 -35.79 -14.55 -1.98
CA GLN A 318 -35.01 -15.80 -1.89
C GLN A 318 -33.64 -15.68 -2.60
N ASP A 319 -33.57 -14.87 -3.66
CA ASP A 319 -32.38 -14.66 -4.47
C ASP A 319 -31.26 -13.95 -3.70
N ALA A 320 -31.59 -12.87 -3.00
CA ALA A 320 -30.65 -12.13 -2.17
C ALA A 320 -30.14 -12.99 -1.00
N ALA A 321 -31.00 -13.82 -0.40
CA ALA A 321 -30.62 -14.73 0.67
C ALA A 321 -29.63 -15.81 0.21
N ARG A 322 -29.83 -16.34 -1.01
CA ARG A 322 -28.91 -17.28 -1.65
C ARG A 322 -27.53 -16.66 -1.88
N LEU A 323 -27.46 -15.46 -2.45
CA LEU A 323 -26.19 -14.73 -2.58
C LEU A 323 -25.54 -14.49 -1.22
N HIS A 324 -26.30 -14.01 -0.24
CA HIS A 324 -25.79 -13.68 1.10
C HIS A 324 -25.20 -14.89 1.82
N SER A 325 -25.86 -16.05 1.75
CA SER A 325 -25.35 -17.30 2.34
C SER A 325 -24.05 -17.79 1.68
N ALA A 326 -23.91 -17.62 0.36
CA ALA A 326 -22.71 -18.00 -0.38
C ALA A 326 -21.60 -16.95 -0.34
N ALA A 327 -21.90 -15.70 0.05
CA ALA A 327 -21.06 -14.54 -0.19
C ALA A 327 -19.64 -14.65 0.41
N TYR A 328 -19.53 -15.18 1.63
CA TYR A 328 -18.22 -15.33 2.26
C TYR A 328 -17.38 -16.44 1.58
N GLY A 329 -18.02 -17.54 1.18
CA GLY A 329 -17.39 -18.62 0.42
C GLY A 329 -16.82 -18.10 -0.91
N LEU A 330 -17.63 -17.37 -1.67
CA LEU A 330 -17.19 -16.74 -2.92
C LEU A 330 -15.98 -15.82 -2.71
N TYR A 331 -16.04 -14.96 -1.70
CA TYR A 331 -14.90 -14.11 -1.35
C TYR A 331 -13.64 -14.92 -1.06
N THR A 332 -13.75 -16.07 -0.39
CA THR A 332 -12.55 -16.88 -0.10
C THR A 332 -11.90 -17.48 -1.33
N GLU A 333 -12.65 -17.67 -2.42
CA GLU A 333 -12.14 -18.23 -3.68
C GLU A 333 -11.41 -17.20 -4.54
N PHE A 334 -11.90 -15.94 -4.63
CA PHE A 334 -11.26 -14.92 -5.46
C PHE A 334 -10.34 -13.95 -4.70
N ARG A 335 -10.33 -13.95 -3.36
CA ARG A 335 -9.53 -12.97 -2.60
C ARG A 335 -8.04 -13.05 -2.95
N PRO A 336 -7.30 -11.91 -2.87
CA PRO A 336 -5.86 -11.91 -3.09
C PRO A 336 -5.14 -12.88 -2.13
N GLU A 337 -4.21 -13.67 -2.65
CA GLU A 337 -3.39 -14.59 -1.86
C GLU A 337 -2.24 -13.88 -1.16
N THR A 338 -2.29 -13.76 0.17
CA THR A 338 -1.29 -13.04 0.96
C THR A 338 -0.43 -13.95 1.84
N HIS A 339 -0.52 -15.28 1.68
CA HIS A 339 0.11 -16.29 2.56
C HIS A 339 -0.10 -16.04 4.07
N GLY A 340 -1.22 -15.42 4.44
CA GLY A 340 -1.55 -15.12 5.83
C GLY A 340 -0.92 -13.85 6.40
N GLU A 341 -0.03 -13.18 5.65
CA GLU A 341 0.57 -11.92 6.08
C GLU A 341 -0.48 -10.82 6.17
N TRP A 342 -0.43 -10.08 7.29
CA TRP A 342 -1.31 -8.95 7.54
C TRP A 342 -0.90 -7.74 6.70
N GLY A 343 -1.87 -7.11 6.02
CA GLY A 343 -1.64 -5.87 5.30
C GLY A 343 -0.91 -6.00 3.95
N LYS A 344 -0.44 -7.20 3.61
CA LYS A 344 0.24 -7.46 2.33
C LYS A 344 -0.73 -7.27 1.16
N ARG A 345 -0.25 -6.63 0.10
CA ARG A 345 -0.97 -6.54 -1.19
C ARG A 345 -0.64 -7.76 -2.03
N ALA A 346 -1.63 -8.26 -2.74
CA ALA A 346 -1.46 -9.36 -3.68
C ALA A 346 -2.36 -9.12 -4.90
N THR A 347 -2.11 -9.89 -5.96
CA THR A 347 -2.85 -9.79 -7.21
C THR A 347 -4.27 -10.31 -7.02
N LEU A 348 -5.25 -9.51 -7.42
CA LEU A 348 -6.63 -9.90 -7.63
C LEU A 348 -6.85 -10.00 -9.14
N SER A 349 -7.10 -11.20 -9.65
CA SER A 349 -7.49 -11.39 -11.05
C SER A 349 -9.01 -11.24 -11.18
N LEU A 350 -9.45 -10.50 -12.20
CA LEU A 350 -10.88 -10.36 -12.50
C LEU A 350 -11.43 -11.63 -13.16
N ASP A 351 -10.59 -12.38 -13.88
CA ASP A 351 -10.98 -13.66 -14.49
C ASP A 351 -11.44 -14.66 -13.43
N THR A 352 -10.78 -14.70 -12.27
CA THR A 352 -11.19 -15.56 -11.15
C THR A 352 -12.56 -15.16 -10.61
N ILE A 353 -12.89 -13.87 -10.57
CA ILE A 353 -14.22 -13.41 -10.15
C ILE A 353 -15.28 -13.82 -11.19
N LEU A 354 -14.98 -13.63 -12.47
CA LEU A 354 -15.90 -13.94 -13.57
C LEU A 354 -16.15 -15.45 -13.73
N ALA A 355 -15.15 -16.29 -13.45
CA ALA A 355 -15.24 -17.75 -13.50
C ALA A 355 -16.11 -18.35 -12.38
N LEU A 356 -16.36 -17.60 -11.30
CA LEU A 356 -17.25 -18.02 -10.21
C LEU A 356 -18.73 -17.76 -10.50
N ARG A 357 -19.05 -17.18 -11.66
CA ARG A 357 -20.45 -16.96 -12.08
C ARG A 357 -21.15 -18.29 -12.30
N ARG A 358 -22.41 -18.36 -11.84
CA ARG A 358 -23.28 -19.50 -12.12
C ARG A 358 -23.78 -19.46 -13.56
N GLY A 359 -24.02 -20.64 -14.14
CA GLY A 359 -24.58 -20.78 -15.49
C GLY A 359 -23.60 -20.50 -16.64
N MET A 360 -22.33 -20.23 -16.34
CA MET A 360 -21.26 -20.28 -17.34
C MET A 360 -20.58 -21.63 -17.21
N ASP A 361 -20.73 -22.49 -18.22
CA ASP A 361 -20.06 -23.80 -18.24
C ASP A 361 -18.57 -23.60 -17.95
N LYS A 362 -18.03 -24.42 -17.03
CA LYS A 362 -16.60 -24.49 -16.72
C LYS A 362 -15.84 -25.17 -17.88
N GLY A 363 -16.01 -24.65 -19.09
CA GLY A 363 -15.63 -25.28 -20.35
C GLY A 363 -14.87 -24.35 -21.27
N GLU A 364 -13.88 -23.62 -20.74
CA GLU A 364 -12.73 -23.17 -21.53
C GLU A 364 -11.49 -23.44 -20.68
N GLU A 365 -11.02 -24.69 -20.79
CA GLU A 365 -9.67 -25.08 -20.40
C GLU A 365 -8.66 -24.18 -21.10
N HIS A 366 -7.56 -23.93 -20.39
CA HIS A 366 -6.39 -23.23 -20.85
C HIS A 366 -6.03 -23.59 -22.29
N GLY A 367 -6.24 -22.62 -23.19
CA GLY A 367 -5.77 -22.68 -24.57
C GLY A 367 -4.29 -23.02 -24.61
N GLU A 368 -4.02 -24.16 -25.22
CA GLU A 368 -2.72 -24.73 -25.51
C GLU A 368 -1.73 -23.66 -25.99
N VAL A 369 -0.59 -23.60 -25.32
CA VAL A 369 0.62 -22.97 -25.86
C VAL A 369 1.05 -23.82 -27.06
N GLN A 370 0.57 -23.46 -28.25
CA GLN A 370 1.12 -23.95 -29.50
C GLN A 370 2.55 -23.42 -29.61
N GLN A 371 3.50 -24.29 -29.28
CA GLN A 371 4.90 -24.19 -29.70
C GLN A 371 4.90 -24.00 -31.22
N ARG A 372 5.19 -22.78 -31.65
CA ARG A 372 5.63 -22.53 -33.02
C ARG A 372 7.05 -23.07 -33.11
N ASP A 373 7.16 -24.30 -33.58
CA ASP A 373 8.40 -24.81 -34.15
C ASP A 373 8.82 -23.87 -35.28
N GLN A 374 9.97 -23.25 -35.08
CA GLN A 374 10.74 -22.61 -36.12
C GLN A 374 11.58 -23.68 -36.80
N GLU A 375 11.34 -23.95 -38.08
CA GLU A 375 12.37 -24.51 -38.96
C GLU A 375 12.26 -23.92 -40.38
N PRO A 376 13.38 -23.90 -41.13
CA PRO A 376 13.81 -22.68 -41.79
C PRO A 376 13.55 -22.65 -43.30
N ALA A 377 13.84 -21.47 -43.86
CA ALA A 377 13.72 -21.11 -45.26
C ALA A 377 14.30 -22.13 -46.24
N ASN A 378 13.45 -22.46 -47.22
CA ASN A 378 13.69 -23.29 -48.37
C ASN A 378 14.66 -22.62 -49.37
N GLY A 379 15.59 -23.40 -49.93
CA GLY A 379 16.44 -23.00 -51.04
C GLY A 379 16.39 -24.04 -52.15
N HIS A 380 15.82 -23.64 -53.31
CA HIS A 380 16.07 -24.14 -54.67
C HIS A 380 15.74 -25.63 -54.96
N ALA A 381 15.24 -26.08 -56.11
CA ALA A 381 14.93 -25.53 -57.42
C ALA A 381 14.09 -26.60 -58.18
N GLU A 382 13.48 -26.20 -59.31
CA GLU A 382 13.17 -27.04 -60.48
C GLU A 382 12.12 -28.18 -60.31
N SER A 383 11.24 -28.51 -61.26
CA SER A 383 10.92 -28.03 -62.61
C SER A 383 9.61 -28.74 -63.05
N THR A 384 9.07 -28.32 -64.19
CA THR A 384 8.38 -29.18 -65.19
C THR A 384 6.86 -29.46 -65.09
N GLN A 385 6.14 -28.77 -66.01
CA GLN A 385 5.08 -29.24 -66.94
C GLN A 385 3.61 -29.34 -66.46
N HIS A 386 2.75 -28.44 -66.97
CA HIS A 386 1.90 -28.49 -68.19
C HIS A 386 0.52 -29.11 -67.93
N SER A 387 -0.54 -28.31 -68.11
CA SER A 387 -1.52 -28.39 -69.22
C SER A 387 -2.94 -27.99 -68.80
N THR A 388 -3.49 -27.00 -69.52
CA THR A 388 -4.83 -26.95 -70.18
C THR A 388 -6.09 -27.38 -69.39
N ALA A 389 -7.26 -26.76 -69.46
CA ALA A 389 -7.82 -25.67 -70.26
C ALA A 389 -9.29 -25.45 -69.81
N THR A 390 -9.82 -24.25 -70.09
CA THR A 390 -11.18 -23.95 -70.61
C THR A 390 -12.45 -24.39 -69.87
N HIS A 391 -13.23 -23.39 -69.43
CA HIS A 391 -14.62 -23.02 -69.85
C HIS A 391 -15.28 -22.22 -68.70
N SER A 392 -15.67 -20.95 -68.80
CA SER A 392 -16.52 -20.21 -69.75
C SER A 392 -18.03 -20.34 -69.49
N LEU A 393 -18.60 -19.21 -69.02
CA LEU A 393 -19.88 -18.57 -69.36
C LEU A 393 -21.23 -19.00 -68.74
N GLY A 394 -22.05 -17.96 -68.49
CA GLY A 394 -23.51 -17.95 -68.31
C GLY A 394 -23.93 -17.64 -66.87
N ALA A 395 -24.34 -16.44 -66.42
CA ALA A 395 -25.15 -15.35 -66.98
C ALA A 395 -26.59 -15.77 -67.36
N THR A 396 -27.54 -15.51 -66.46
CA THR A 396 -28.92 -15.01 -66.69
C THR A 396 -29.49 -14.63 -65.31
N ASP A 397 -29.72 -13.35 -64.99
CA ASP A 397 -30.87 -12.50 -65.38
C ASP A 397 -32.12 -12.82 -64.54
N ALA A 398 -32.51 -11.88 -63.66
CA ALA A 398 -33.79 -11.14 -63.63
C ALA A 398 -35.01 -12.00 -63.27
N SER A 399 -35.94 -11.60 -62.42
CA SER A 399 -36.58 -10.29 -62.28
C SER A 399 -37.48 -10.29 -61.03
N ASP A 400 -37.67 -9.09 -60.47
CA ASP A 400 -38.93 -8.49 -60.00
C ASP A 400 -39.96 -9.33 -59.22
N ILE A 401 -40.43 -8.79 -58.08
CA ILE A 401 -41.79 -8.24 -57.95
C ILE A 401 -41.91 -7.48 -56.61
N GLU A 402 -42.17 -6.17 -56.78
CA GLU A 402 -43.00 -5.23 -56.00
C GLU A 402 -43.46 -5.59 -54.56
N GLY A 403 -43.08 -4.72 -53.61
CA GLY A 403 -43.93 -3.59 -53.25
C GLY A 403 -45.04 -3.78 -52.18
N PRO A 404 -45.49 -2.68 -51.53
CA PRO A 404 -45.70 -2.63 -50.09
C PRO A 404 -47.17 -2.48 -49.68
N SER A 405 -47.49 -2.61 -48.38
CA SER A 405 -48.71 -2.03 -47.82
C SER A 405 -48.58 -1.65 -46.34
N LYS A 406 -49.30 -0.57 -46.04
CA LYS A 406 -49.24 0.34 -44.90
C LYS A 406 -50.23 -0.03 -43.78
N GLN A 407 -49.93 0.56 -42.61
CA GLN A 407 -50.82 1.27 -41.66
C GLN A 407 -51.85 0.54 -40.77
N GLU A 408 -51.82 1.02 -39.52
CA GLU A 408 -52.93 1.29 -38.58
C GLU A 408 -53.72 0.10 -37.99
N GLN A 409 -53.48 -0.19 -36.71
CA GLN A 409 -54.21 0.39 -35.56
C GLN A 409 -53.48 0.14 -34.25
#